data_AF-A0A9Q0MMI0-F1
#
_entry.id   AF-A0A9Q0MMI0-F1
#
_cell.length_a   1.000
_cell.length_b   1.000
_cell.length_c   1.000
_cell.angle_alpha   90.00
_cell.angle_beta   90.00
_cell.angle_gamma   90.00
#
_symmetry.space_group_name_H-M   'P 1'
#
loop_
_entity.id
_entity.type
_entity.pdbx_description
1 polymer ?
#
loop_
_entity_poly.entity_id
_entity_poly.type
_entity_poly.pdbx_seq_one_letter_code
_entity_poly.pdbx_strand_id
1 'polypeptide(L)'
;MYSKVLFLFVLIVPSVVHGRRVYLRPAEGGTSNVYTLINSVWGNGATSENPDCSHPSFGRHIYQGNDGALNKQVFFFASHVNPDNDRCRNFDRQRNEIRPDQGDLTGVNGERMSFSWIFRLPAGFQPSNSFTHLFQIKAVGGNDTQPLITFTPRRGTPNIMEIIYINSAHTTTRLQTADLTPFIDTWIKARVYVTYGVAAVGRFSFTLSIHNGPTLMSHSGNMQMWRSGAGYYRGKWGIYRSLNNSAQLRDEIVRFDNICIAKGDPECT
;
A
#
# COMPACT_ATOMS: atom_id res chain seq x y z
N MET A 1 -19.84 66.85 -14.92
CA MET A 1 -18.71 66.08 -14.35
C MET A 1 -19.26 64.71 -13.97
N TYR A 2 -19.17 63.70 -14.86
CA TYR A 2 -19.66 62.35 -14.58
C TYR A 2 -18.46 61.42 -14.38
N SER A 3 -18.31 60.91 -13.17
CA SER A 3 -17.24 59.99 -12.78
C SER A 3 -17.58 58.58 -13.31
N LYS A 4 -16.71 58.02 -14.16
CA LYS A 4 -16.81 56.63 -14.61
C LYS A 4 -16.14 55.73 -13.57
N VAL A 5 -16.94 54.93 -12.86
CA VAL A 5 -16.44 53.87 -11.98
C VAL A 5 -16.04 52.67 -12.84
N LEU A 6 -14.76 52.33 -12.84
CA LEU A 6 -14.21 51.17 -13.53
C LEU A 6 -14.29 49.96 -12.60
N PHE A 7 -15.17 49.01 -12.90
CA PHE A 7 -15.22 47.71 -12.20
C PHE A 7 -14.12 46.80 -12.75
N LEU A 8 -13.11 46.53 -11.94
CA LEU A 8 -12.07 45.54 -12.22
C LEU A 8 -12.61 44.14 -11.87
N PHE A 9 -13.02 43.37 -12.88
CA PHE A 9 -13.32 41.95 -12.70
C PHE A 9 -12.01 41.18 -12.59
N VAL A 10 -11.66 40.74 -11.38
CA VAL A 10 -10.55 39.80 -11.16
C VAL A 10 -11.06 38.41 -11.54
N LEU A 11 -10.65 37.92 -12.70
CA LEU A 11 -10.88 36.54 -13.12
C LEU A 11 -9.99 35.62 -12.27
N ILE A 12 -10.56 34.96 -11.28
CA ILE A 12 -9.89 33.87 -10.56
C ILE A 12 -9.96 32.65 -11.47
N VAL A 13 -8.88 32.38 -12.21
CA VAL A 13 -8.72 31.13 -12.97
C VAL A 13 -8.39 30.04 -11.95
N PRO A 14 -9.25 29.03 -11.74
CA PRO A 14 -8.88 27.91 -10.87
C PRO A 14 -7.68 27.20 -11.48
N SER A 15 -6.59 27.11 -10.72
CA SER A 15 -5.43 26.32 -11.09
C SER A 15 -5.87 24.88 -11.30
N VAL A 16 -5.87 24.42 -12.55
CA VAL A 16 -6.05 22.99 -12.86
C VAL A 16 -4.80 22.29 -12.35
N VAL A 17 -4.89 21.70 -11.15
CA VAL A 17 -3.88 20.77 -10.66
C VAL A 17 -3.94 19.57 -11.61
N HIS A 18 -2.97 19.50 -12.53
CA HIS A 18 -2.82 18.34 -13.40
C HIS A 18 -2.41 17.17 -12.51
N GLY A 19 -3.27 16.15 -12.41
CA GLY A 19 -3.00 15.00 -11.55
C GLY A 19 -1.72 14.29 -11.96
N ARG A 20 -0.90 13.92 -10.99
CA ARG A 20 0.36 13.20 -11.22
C ARG A 20 0.14 11.71 -11.01
N ARG A 21 0.53 10.91 -12.00
CA ARG A 21 0.56 9.45 -11.94
C ARG A 21 1.99 8.95 -12.01
N VAL A 22 2.39 8.16 -11.01
CA VAL A 22 3.76 7.65 -10.86
C VAL A 22 3.73 6.12 -10.79
N TYR A 23 4.61 5.48 -11.56
CA TYR A 23 4.81 4.04 -11.52
C TYR A 23 6.18 3.72 -10.92
N LEU A 24 6.20 2.74 -10.02
CA LEU A 24 7.39 2.05 -9.57
C LEU A 24 7.40 0.65 -10.21
N ARG A 25 8.42 0.41 -11.03
CA ARG A 25 8.64 -0.85 -11.74
C ARG A 25 10.09 -1.29 -11.55
N PRO A 26 10.38 -2.60 -11.52
CA PRO A 26 11.75 -3.10 -11.50
C PRO A 26 12.54 -2.58 -12.69
N ALA A 27 13.85 -2.36 -12.51
CA ALA A 27 14.70 -1.94 -13.62
C ALA A 27 14.85 -3.07 -14.65
N GLU A 28 14.82 -2.71 -15.92
CA GLU A 28 15.16 -3.62 -17.02
C GLU A 28 16.62 -4.09 -16.86
N GLY A 29 16.87 -5.38 -17.08
CA GLY A 29 18.23 -5.97 -16.97
C GLY A 29 18.61 -6.55 -15.60
N GLY A 30 17.82 -6.38 -14.53
CA GLY A 30 17.99 -7.19 -13.31
C GLY A 30 19.02 -6.72 -12.29
N THR A 31 19.87 -5.74 -12.61
CA THR A 31 21.09 -5.44 -11.83
C THR A 31 20.98 -4.20 -10.93
N SER A 32 19.81 -3.55 -10.86
CA SER A 32 19.69 -2.29 -10.12
C SER A 32 19.57 -2.51 -8.61
N ASN A 33 20.20 -1.62 -7.84
CA ASN A 33 19.92 -1.51 -6.41
C ASN A 33 18.47 -1.03 -6.23
N VAL A 34 17.59 -1.94 -5.82
CA VAL A 34 16.16 -1.68 -5.69
C VAL A 34 15.87 -0.55 -4.69
N TYR A 35 16.70 -0.35 -3.67
CA TYR A 35 16.48 0.74 -2.71
C TYR A 35 16.76 2.09 -3.35
N THR A 36 17.82 2.19 -4.13
CA THR A 36 18.12 3.39 -4.91
C THR A 36 17.01 3.68 -5.92
N LEU A 37 16.53 2.66 -6.62
CA LEU A 37 15.42 2.78 -7.57
C LEU A 37 14.17 3.32 -6.89
N ILE A 38 13.73 2.72 -5.79
CA ILE A 38 12.55 3.16 -5.05
C ILE A 38 12.72 4.60 -4.56
N ASN A 39 13.87 4.94 -3.97
CA ASN A 39 14.14 6.30 -3.50
C ASN A 39 14.20 7.32 -4.66
N SER A 40 14.64 6.93 -5.85
CA SER A 40 14.63 7.82 -7.02
C SER A 40 13.21 8.13 -7.53
N VAL A 41 12.25 7.23 -7.30
CA VAL A 41 10.86 7.39 -7.75
C VAL A 41 10.00 8.05 -6.68
N TRP A 42 10.19 7.69 -5.41
CA TRP A 42 9.33 8.11 -4.29
C TRP A 42 9.99 9.01 -3.24
N GLY A 43 11.25 9.36 -3.45
CA GLY A 43 12.03 10.18 -2.53
C GLY A 43 12.76 9.37 -1.46
N ASN A 44 13.71 10.03 -0.80
CA ASN A 44 14.57 9.41 0.20
C ASN A 44 13.78 8.86 1.40
N GLY A 45 14.17 7.67 1.85
CA GLY A 45 13.59 7.01 3.01
C GLY A 45 12.40 6.10 2.67
N ALA A 46 12.03 5.98 1.40
CA ALA A 46 10.90 5.17 0.98
C ALA A 46 11.08 3.67 1.27
N THR A 47 12.33 3.19 1.40
CA THR A 47 12.65 1.81 1.79
C THR A 47 13.06 1.64 3.25
N SER A 48 12.93 2.66 4.11
CA SER A 48 13.44 2.63 5.50
C SER A 48 12.73 1.69 6.47
N GLU A 49 11.72 0.94 6.03
CA GLU A 49 10.92 0.01 6.85
C GLU A 49 11.22 -1.45 6.49
N ASN A 50 12.49 -1.83 6.62
CA ASN A 50 12.98 -3.18 6.32
C ASN A 50 13.77 -3.76 7.52
N PRO A 51 14.05 -5.08 7.51
CA PRO A 51 14.81 -5.75 8.56
C PRO A 51 16.31 -5.89 8.25
N ASP A 52 16.86 -5.23 7.23
CA ASP A 52 18.26 -5.46 6.78
C ASP A 52 19.28 -5.35 7.93
N CYS A 53 19.03 -4.45 8.88
CA CYS A 53 19.91 -4.22 10.04
C CYS A 53 20.01 -5.44 10.97
N SER A 54 19.01 -6.33 11.01
CA SER A 54 19.02 -7.53 11.84
C SER A 54 19.47 -8.78 11.10
N HIS A 55 19.58 -8.69 9.77
CA HIS A 55 19.91 -9.82 8.92
C HIS A 55 20.92 -9.44 7.81
N PRO A 56 22.10 -8.90 8.18
CA PRO A 56 23.08 -8.40 7.21
C PRO A 56 23.64 -9.48 6.29
N SER A 57 23.67 -10.74 6.72
CA SER A 57 24.13 -11.89 5.91
C SER A 57 23.23 -12.20 4.72
N PHE A 58 21.93 -11.87 4.80
CA PHE A 58 21.01 -12.00 3.66
C PHE A 58 21.16 -10.84 2.68
N GLY A 59 21.57 -9.67 3.18
CA GLY A 59 21.65 -8.44 2.41
C GLY A 59 20.30 -7.71 2.37
N ARG A 60 19.88 -7.29 1.18
CA ARG A 60 18.67 -6.48 1.00
C ARG A 60 17.43 -7.35 0.96
N HIS A 61 16.46 -7.06 1.81
CA HIS A 61 15.17 -7.78 1.85
C HIS A 61 14.21 -7.37 0.74
N ILE A 62 14.52 -6.30 0.02
CA ILE A 62 13.83 -5.95 -1.23
C ILE A 62 14.85 -5.97 -2.36
N TYR A 63 14.61 -6.87 -3.31
CA TYR A 63 15.44 -7.04 -4.49
C TYR A 63 14.56 -7.33 -5.70
N GLN A 64 15.15 -7.46 -6.87
CA GLN A 64 14.43 -7.82 -8.09
C GLN A 64 14.87 -9.20 -8.57
N GLY A 65 13.94 -9.95 -9.13
CA GLY A 65 14.18 -11.28 -9.69
C GLY A 65 13.24 -11.57 -10.85
N ASN A 66 13.64 -12.49 -11.73
CA ASN A 66 12.81 -12.88 -12.85
C ASN A 66 11.61 -13.70 -12.36
N ASP A 67 10.40 -13.34 -12.79
CA ASP A 67 9.19 -14.14 -12.58
C ASP A 67 8.85 -14.84 -13.90
N GLY A 68 8.83 -16.18 -13.87
CA GLY A 68 8.57 -16.99 -15.07
C GLY A 68 7.15 -16.86 -15.62
N ALA A 69 6.16 -16.49 -14.81
CA ALA A 69 4.78 -16.34 -15.27
C ALA A 69 4.56 -15.00 -16.01
N LEU A 70 5.25 -13.94 -15.59
CA LEU A 70 5.22 -12.64 -16.28
C LEU A 70 6.33 -12.45 -17.31
N ASN A 71 7.31 -13.36 -17.35
CA ASN A 71 8.51 -13.30 -18.19
C ASN A 71 9.25 -11.94 -18.09
N LYS A 72 9.41 -11.44 -16.86
CA LYS A 72 10.09 -10.18 -16.58
C LYS A 72 10.59 -10.10 -15.14
N GLN A 73 11.39 -9.08 -14.86
CA GLN A 73 11.77 -8.71 -13.51
C GLN A 73 10.55 -8.24 -12.70
N VAL A 74 10.45 -8.68 -11.45
CA VAL A 74 9.49 -8.22 -10.43
C VAL A 74 10.22 -7.93 -9.11
N PHE A 75 9.59 -7.21 -8.19
CA PHE A 75 10.15 -7.00 -6.85
C PHE A 75 9.86 -8.20 -5.95
N PHE A 76 10.86 -8.60 -5.17
CA PHE A 76 10.81 -9.67 -4.18
C PHE A 76 10.95 -9.03 -2.81
N PHE A 77 9.98 -9.27 -1.93
CA PHE A 77 9.97 -8.81 -0.55
C PHE A 77 10.13 -10.03 0.35
N ALA A 78 11.37 -10.27 0.79
CA ALA A 78 11.70 -11.37 1.69
C ALA A 78 11.26 -11.07 3.13
N SER A 79 10.86 -12.11 3.85
CA SER A 79 10.56 -12.07 5.28
C SER A 79 10.89 -13.42 5.90
N HIS A 80 12.01 -13.51 6.61
CA HIS A 80 12.47 -14.70 7.30
C HIS A 80 11.96 -14.70 8.74
N VAL A 81 11.41 -15.79 9.26
CA VAL A 81 10.87 -15.85 10.64
C VAL A 81 11.93 -15.47 11.69
N ASN A 82 13.19 -15.78 11.41
CA ASN A 82 14.36 -15.37 12.17
C ASN A 82 15.50 -15.09 11.18
N PRO A 83 16.30 -14.01 11.33
CA PRO A 83 16.32 -12.99 12.37
C PRO A 83 15.60 -11.68 12.01
N ASP A 84 14.74 -11.65 10.99
CA ASP A 84 14.06 -10.42 10.58
C ASP A 84 13.20 -9.86 11.72
N ASN A 85 13.11 -8.53 11.81
CA ASN A 85 12.30 -7.84 12.82
C ASN A 85 11.73 -6.52 12.26
N ASP A 86 11.18 -5.64 13.09
CA ASP A 86 10.75 -4.31 12.66
C ASP A 86 11.83 -3.28 12.95
N ARG A 87 12.69 -3.06 11.94
CA ARG A 87 13.72 -2.01 11.87
C ARG A 87 14.73 -2.02 13.02
N CYS A 88 15.05 -3.19 13.57
CA CYS A 88 15.89 -3.37 14.75
C CYS A 88 15.38 -2.61 15.98
N ARG A 89 14.06 -2.39 16.05
CA ARG A 89 13.41 -1.66 17.13
C ARG A 89 12.38 -2.51 17.84
N ASN A 90 11.55 -3.23 17.10
CA ASN A 90 10.55 -4.13 17.66
C ASN A 90 10.81 -5.57 17.20
N PHE A 91 10.66 -6.53 18.12
CA PHE A 91 11.02 -7.93 17.91
C PHE A 91 9.80 -8.88 17.99
N ASP A 92 8.62 -8.34 18.28
CA ASP A 92 7.33 -9.08 18.27
C ASP A 92 6.70 -9.14 16.87
N ARG A 93 7.37 -8.59 15.86
CA ARG A 93 6.88 -8.42 14.49
C ARG A 93 8.03 -8.20 13.51
N GLN A 94 7.73 -8.40 12.22
CA GLN A 94 8.66 -8.19 11.11
C GLN A 94 8.06 -7.22 10.12
N ARG A 95 8.87 -6.28 9.64
CA ARG A 95 8.42 -5.30 8.65
C ARG A 95 9.41 -5.24 7.50
N ASN A 96 8.91 -5.52 6.31
CA ASN A 96 9.57 -5.24 5.05
C ASN A 96 8.57 -4.53 4.14
N GLU A 97 8.49 -3.22 4.25
CA GLU A 97 7.53 -2.37 3.55
C GLU A 97 8.19 -1.14 2.92
N ILE A 98 7.60 -0.69 1.83
CA ILE A 98 7.93 0.56 1.14
C ILE A 98 6.78 1.54 1.26
N ARG A 99 7.10 2.83 1.33
CA ARG A 99 6.11 3.90 1.46
C ARG A 99 6.63 5.22 0.88
N PRO A 100 5.81 6.00 0.19
CA PRO A 100 6.15 7.38 -0.12
C PRO A 100 5.82 8.30 1.06
N ASP A 101 6.69 9.28 1.32
CA ASP A 101 6.54 10.19 2.46
C ASP A 101 6.34 11.66 2.02
N GLN A 102 6.19 11.93 0.73
CA GLN A 102 6.27 13.30 0.19
C GLN A 102 5.32 13.58 -0.99
N GLY A 103 4.92 14.85 -1.08
CA GLY A 103 4.30 15.46 -2.27
C GLY A 103 3.04 14.77 -2.76
N ASP A 104 2.92 14.66 -4.09
CA ASP A 104 1.74 14.11 -4.77
C ASP A 104 1.54 12.60 -4.62
N LEU A 105 2.43 11.92 -3.88
CA LEU A 105 2.30 10.51 -3.55
C LEU A 105 1.52 10.28 -2.24
N THR A 106 1.11 11.37 -1.59
CA THR A 106 0.32 11.39 -0.37
C THR A 106 -1.00 12.11 -0.61
N GLY A 107 -2.06 11.66 0.06
CA GLY A 107 -3.39 12.26 -0.01
C GLY A 107 -3.66 13.15 1.19
N VAL A 108 -4.19 14.36 0.94
CA VAL A 108 -4.71 15.26 1.98
C VAL A 108 -6.23 15.39 1.91
N ASN A 109 -6.84 16.01 2.93
CA ASN A 109 -8.29 16.16 3.02
C ASN A 109 -8.88 16.80 1.75
N GLY A 110 -9.95 16.21 1.23
CA GLY A 110 -10.62 16.64 -0.01
C GLY A 110 -10.01 16.06 -1.29
N GLU A 111 -8.79 15.51 -1.26
CA GLU A 111 -8.15 14.96 -2.46
C GLU A 111 -8.64 13.56 -2.80
N ARG A 112 -8.51 13.24 -4.10
CA ARG A 112 -8.70 11.89 -4.63
C ARG A 112 -7.35 11.26 -4.92
N MET A 113 -7.19 10.01 -4.50
CA MET A 113 -6.03 9.18 -4.84
C MET A 113 -6.51 7.85 -5.43
N SER A 114 -5.72 7.30 -6.34
CA SER A 114 -5.87 5.92 -6.78
C SER A 114 -4.53 5.19 -6.70
N PHE A 115 -4.63 3.88 -6.43
CA PHE A 115 -3.49 2.97 -6.36
C PHE A 115 -3.80 1.75 -7.22
N SER A 116 -2.80 1.24 -7.94
CA SER A 116 -2.90 -0.04 -8.67
C SER A 116 -1.59 -0.77 -8.54
N TRP A 117 -1.61 -2.08 -8.31
CA TRP A 117 -0.41 -2.91 -8.32
C TRP A 117 -0.78 -4.35 -8.60
N ILE A 118 0.22 -5.18 -8.88
CA ILE A 118 0.06 -6.62 -8.86
C ILE A 118 0.95 -7.23 -7.77
N PHE A 119 0.46 -8.29 -7.15
CA PHE A 119 1.22 -9.05 -6.15
C PHE A 119 0.97 -10.55 -6.30
N ARG A 120 1.90 -11.37 -5.79
CA ARG A 120 1.79 -12.83 -5.78
C ARG A 120 2.28 -13.37 -4.45
N LEU A 121 1.43 -14.18 -3.80
CA LEU A 121 1.81 -14.96 -2.63
C LEU A 121 2.43 -16.27 -3.10
N PRO A 122 3.55 -16.73 -2.51
CA PRO A 122 4.19 -17.97 -2.93
C PRO A 122 3.32 -19.18 -2.59
N ALA A 123 3.55 -20.30 -3.30
CA ALA A 123 2.98 -21.59 -2.93
C ALA A 123 3.25 -21.90 -1.45
N GLY A 124 2.21 -22.33 -0.73
CA GLY A 124 2.28 -22.66 0.69
C GLY A 124 2.39 -21.46 1.65
N PHE A 125 2.10 -20.25 1.21
CA PHE A 125 2.16 -19.04 2.05
C PHE A 125 1.40 -19.19 3.39
N GLN A 126 2.07 -18.83 4.50
CA GLN A 126 1.53 -18.92 5.86
C GLN A 126 1.39 -17.53 6.50
N PRO A 127 0.17 -16.97 6.55
CA PRO A 127 -0.08 -15.75 7.30
C PRO A 127 -0.06 -16.01 8.81
N SER A 128 0.15 -14.95 9.59
CA SER A 128 -0.05 -14.96 11.04
C SER A 128 -1.55 -14.95 11.36
N ASN A 129 -1.93 -15.61 12.46
CA ASN A 129 -3.26 -15.47 13.05
C ASN A 129 -3.50 -14.07 13.66
N SER A 130 -2.44 -13.35 14.06
CA SER A 130 -2.54 -12.00 14.65
C SER A 130 -2.63 -10.91 13.58
N PHE A 131 -1.65 -10.79 12.67
CA PHE A 131 -1.78 -9.98 11.45
C PHE A 131 -0.66 -10.28 10.45
N THR A 132 -0.95 -10.13 9.17
CA THR A 132 0.02 -10.08 8.06
C THR A 132 -0.50 -9.10 7.03
N HIS A 133 -0.03 -7.86 7.06
CA HIS A 133 -0.46 -6.80 6.16
C HIS A 133 0.39 -6.81 4.87
N LEU A 134 -0.28 -6.79 3.72
CA LEU A 134 0.37 -6.67 2.41
C LEU A 134 0.28 -5.24 1.84
N PHE A 135 -0.77 -4.53 2.23
CA PHE A 135 -0.99 -3.14 1.88
C PHE A 135 -1.68 -2.41 3.02
N GLN A 136 -1.35 -1.13 3.20
CA GLN A 136 -1.98 -0.27 4.19
C GLN A 136 -2.26 1.12 3.61
N ILE A 137 -3.36 1.75 4.03
CA ILE A 137 -3.53 3.21 3.97
C ILE A 137 -3.34 3.74 5.38
N LYS A 138 -2.32 4.58 5.58
CA LYS A 138 -1.87 4.96 6.92
C LYS A 138 -1.73 6.48 7.03
N ALA A 139 -2.34 7.05 8.07
CA ALA A 139 -2.20 8.46 8.42
C ALA A 139 -0.78 8.77 8.89
N VAL A 140 -0.37 10.02 8.76
CA VAL A 140 0.79 10.60 9.43
C VAL A 140 0.33 11.85 10.19
N GLY A 141 0.61 11.90 11.49
CA GLY A 141 0.13 12.94 12.38
C GLY A 141 -1.29 12.69 12.91
N GLY A 142 -1.59 13.27 14.07
CA GLY A 142 -2.89 13.11 14.73
C GLY A 142 -3.15 11.67 15.18
N ASN A 143 -4.35 11.16 14.89
CA ASN A 143 -4.75 9.80 15.24
C ASN A 143 -4.15 8.74 14.29
N ASP A 144 -2.86 8.48 14.45
CA ASP A 144 -2.05 7.69 13.54
C ASP A 144 -1.42 6.43 14.20
N THR A 145 -1.97 5.91 15.29
CA THR A 145 -1.45 4.66 15.88
C THR A 145 -1.74 3.44 15.01
N GLN A 146 -2.89 3.43 14.31
CA GLN A 146 -3.36 2.32 13.49
C GLN A 146 -3.56 2.73 12.03
N PRO A 147 -3.37 1.81 11.06
CA PRO A 147 -3.80 2.03 9.68
C PRO A 147 -5.30 2.29 9.59
N LEU A 148 -5.71 2.99 8.54
CA LEU A 148 -7.11 3.24 8.22
C LEU A 148 -7.70 2.08 7.42
N ILE A 149 -6.92 1.54 6.49
CA ILE A 149 -7.24 0.36 5.69
C ILE A 149 -6.04 -0.60 5.74
N THR A 150 -6.30 -1.90 5.83
CA THR A 150 -5.28 -2.94 5.60
C THR A 150 -5.81 -4.08 4.73
N PHE A 151 -4.92 -4.65 3.92
CA PHE A 151 -5.16 -5.86 3.14
C PHE A 151 -4.38 -6.97 3.83
N THR A 152 -5.08 -7.92 4.42
CA THR A 152 -4.54 -8.78 5.47
C THR A 152 -4.89 -10.24 5.24
N PRO A 153 -3.99 -11.04 4.65
CA PRO A 153 -4.00 -12.48 4.88
C PRO A 153 -4.01 -12.81 6.38
N ARG A 154 -4.90 -13.70 6.79
CA ARG A 154 -4.99 -14.17 8.18
C ARG A 154 -5.08 -15.68 8.23
N ARG A 155 -4.37 -16.28 9.18
CA ARG A 155 -4.47 -17.71 9.45
C ARG A 155 -5.86 -18.08 9.95
N GLY A 156 -6.41 -19.18 9.44
CA GLY A 156 -7.69 -19.73 9.87
C GLY A 156 -7.91 -21.13 9.32
N THR A 157 -9.15 -21.60 9.37
CA THR A 157 -9.58 -22.86 8.74
C THR A 157 -10.80 -22.59 7.86
N PRO A 158 -10.63 -22.23 6.58
CA PRO A 158 -9.38 -21.99 5.84
C PRO A 158 -8.71 -20.64 6.18
N ASN A 159 -7.50 -20.42 5.65
CA ASN A 159 -6.88 -19.09 5.64
C ASN A 159 -7.73 -18.12 4.80
N ILE A 160 -7.75 -16.84 5.17
CA ILE A 160 -8.56 -15.83 4.50
C ILE A 160 -7.76 -14.59 4.12
N MET A 161 -8.20 -13.88 3.08
CA MET A 161 -7.87 -12.48 2.83
C MET A 161 -8.94 -11.60 3.49
N GLU A 162 -8.53 -10.68 4.36
CA GLU A 162 -9.41 -9.68 5.00
C GLU A 162 -9.05 -8.27 4.57
N ILE A 163 -10.05 -7.47 4.19
CA ILE A 163 -9.89 -6.01 4.08
C ILE A 163 -10.50 -5.36 5.33
N ILE A 164 -9.65 -4.72 6.13
CA ILE A 164 -10.03 -4.17 7.43
C ILE A 164 -10.01 -2.65 7.35
N TYR A 165 -11.08 -2.02 7.83
CA TYR A 165 -11.21 -0.58 8.06
C TYR A 165 -11.19 -0.27 9.55
N ILE A 166 -10.49 0.77 9.96
CA ILE A 166 -10.44 1.25 11.35
C ILE A 166 -10.82 2.73 11.37
N ASN A 167 -11.93 3.08 12.01
CA ASN A 167 -12.41 4.47 12.04
C ASN A 167 -11.64 5.35 13.06
N SER A 168 -12.05 6.62 13.22
CA SER A 168 -11.44 7.53 14.21
C SER A 168 -11.58 7.08 15.67
N ALA A 169 -12.57 6.25 15.99
CA ALA A 169 -12.78 5.69 17.33
C ALA A 169 -12.06 4.36 17.54
N HIS A 170 -11.16 3.98 16.62
CA HIS A 170 -10.45 2.69 16.60
C HIS A 170 -11.39 1.47 16.51
N THR A 171 -12.64 1.68 16.11
CA THR A 171 -13.55 0.59 15.82
C THR A 171 -13.09 -0.10 14.55
N THR A 172 -12.90 -1.41 14.66
CA THR A 172 -12.46 -2.26 13.56
C THR A 172 -13.67 -2.84 12.83
N THR A 173 -13.68 -2.73 11.51
CA THR A 173 -14.69 -3.30 10.62
C THR A 173 -14.00 -4.14 9.55
N ARG A 174 -14.45 -5.39 9.36
CA ARG A 174 -14.07 -6.19 8.19
C ARG A 174 -14.98 -5.77 7.03
N LEU A 175 -14.42 -5.06 6.05
CA LEU A 175 -15.18 -4.61 4.87
C LEU A 175 -15.51 -5.77 3.94
N GLN A 176 -14.58 -6.73 3.82
CA GLN A 176 -14.76 -7.91 3.00
C GLN A 176 -13.80 -9.02 3.44
N THR A 177 -14.19 -10.27 3.22
CA THR A 177 -13.35 -11.45 3.41
C THR A 177 -13.48 -12.40 2.24
N ALA A 178 -12.42 -13.11 1.89
CA ALA A 178 -12.44 -14.19 0.90
C ALA A 178 -11.51 -15.32 1.33
N ASP A 179 -11.75 -16.54 0.84
CA ASP A 179 -10.78 -17.64 0.96
C ASP A 179 -9.43 -17.19 0.36
N LEU A 180 -8.32 -17.49 1.04
CA LEU A 180 -6.99 -17.12 0.57
C LEU A 180 -6.51 -18.02 -0.58
N THR A 181 -7.09 -19.20 -0.77
CA THR A 181 -6.67 -20.20 -1.76
C THR A 181 -6.51 -19.64 -3.18
N PRO A 182 -7.45 -18.84 -3.73
CA PRO A 182 -7.31 -18.24 -5.07
C PRO A 182 -6.20 -17.18 -5.19
N PHE A 183 -5.63 -16.72 -4.08
CA PHE A 183 -4.54 -15.73 -4.02
C PHE A 183 -3.16 -16.41 -3.99
N ILE A 184 -3.11 -17.72 -3.71
CA ILE A 184 -1.87 -18.48 -3.60
C ILE A 184 -1.33 -18.80 -4.98
N ASP A 185 -0.02 -18.59 -5.15
CA ASP A 185 0.74 -18.84 -6.36
C ASP A 185 0.19 -18.16 -7.63
N THR A 186 -0.68 -17.17 -7.46
CA THR A 186 -1.40 -16.47 -8.53
C THR A 186 -1.08 -14.99 -8.50
N TRP A 187 -0.85 -14.37 -9.66
CA TRP A 187 -0.73 -12.91 -9.75
C TRP A 187 -2.10 -12.27 -9.57
N ILE A 188 -2.22 -11.43 -8.56
CA ILE A 188 -3.44 -10.70 -8.20
C ILE A 188 -3.24 -9.23 -8.52
N LYS A 189 -4.20 -8.63 -9.22
CA LYS A 189 -4.28 -7.19 -9.44
C LYS A 189 -5.12 -6.54 -8.37
N ALA A 190 -4.55 -5.57 -7.68
CA ALA A 190 -5.25 -4.69 -6.76
C ALA A 190 -5.48 -3.33 -7.42
N ARG A 191 -6.70 -2.80 -7.27
CA ARG A 191 -7.04 -1.41 -7.56
C ARG A 191 -7.72 -0.82 -6.35
N VAL A 192 -7.34 0.40 -5.98
CA VAL A 192 -7.91 1.13 -4.85
C VAL A 192 -8.19 2.56 -5.27
N TYR A 193 -9.36 3.08 -4.91
CA TYR A 193 -9.73 4.48 -5.07
C TYR A 193 -10.14 5.06 -3.72
N VAL A 194 -9.67 6.27 -3.45
CA VAL A 194 -9.91 6.96 -2.18
C VAL A 194 -10.26 8.41 -2.47
N THR A 195 -11.37 8.87 -1.90
CA THR A 195 -11.60 10.30 -1.65
C THR A 195 -11.34 10.53 -0.17
N TYR A 196 -10.34 11.33 0.17
CA TYR A 196 -10.03 11.66 1.55
C TYR A 196 -11.04 12.68 2.07
N GLY A 197 -11.73 12.34 3.16
CA GLY A 197 -12.73 13.21 3.75
C GLY A 197 -13.39 12.61 4.98
N VAL A 198 -14.13 13.44 5.71
CA VAL A 198 -15.06 12.98 6.76
C VAL A 198 -16.15 12.07 6.17
N ALA A 199 -16.93 11.37 6.98
CA ALA A 199 -17.87 10.35 6.51
C ALA A 199 -18.84 10.79 5.40
N ALA A 200 -19.24 12.08 5.37
CA ALA A 200 -20.13 12.63 4.34
C ALA A 200 -19.46 12.83 2.97
N VAL A 201 -18.13 12.91 2.92
CA VAL A 201 -17.34 13.20 1.70
C VAL A 201 -16.47 12.01 1.31
N GLY A 202 -15.93 11.32 2.30
CA GLY A 202 -14.95 10.27 2.12
C GLY A 202 -15.53 9.06 1.40
N ARG A 203 -14.72 8.48 0.53
CA ARG A 203 -15.10 7.32 -0.29
C ARG A 203 -13.93 6.37 -0.36
N PHE A 204 -14.25 5.09 -0.34
CA PHE A 204 -13.26 4.04 -0.52
C PHE A 204 -13.85 2.95 -1.41
N SER A 205 -13.06 2.53 -2.38
CA SER A 205 -13.35 1.30 -3.11
C SER A 205 -12.07 0.54 -3.38
N PHE A 206 -12.21 -0.77 -3.50
CA PHE A 206 -11.14 -1.63 -3.99
C PHE A 206 -11.68 -2.79 -4.81
N THR A 207 -10.81 -3.33 -5.65
CA THR A 207 -11.00 -4.60 -6.34
C THR A 207 -9.71 -5.40 -6.24
N LEU A 208 -9.83 -6.67 -5.86
CA LEU A 208 -8.80 -7.68 -6.04
C LEU A 208 -9.29 -8.69 -7.08
N SER A 209 -8.52 -8.87 -8.15
CA SER A 209 -8.82 -9.81 -9.23
C SER A 209 -7.61 -10.67 -9.54
N ILE A 210 -7.80 -11.86 -10.12
CA ILE A 210 -6.71 -12.51 -10.84
C ILE A 210 -6.20 -11.53 -11.91
N HIS A 211 -4.89 -11.45 -12.10
CA HIS A 211 -4.30 -10.55 -13.09
C HIS A 211 -4.80 -10.93 -14.48
N ASN A 212 -5.51 -10.01 -15.14
CA ASN A 212 -6.21 -10.23 -16.42
C ASN A 212 -7.28 -11.34 -16.35
N GLY A 213 -7.86 -11.56 -15.16
CA GLY A 213 -8.86 -12.59 -14.91
C GLY A 213 -10.03 -12.08 -14.07
N PRO A 214 -10.82 -12.99 -13.47
CA PRO A 214 -12.02 -12.63 -12.71
C PRO A 214 -11.71 -11.89 -11.41
N THR A 215 -12.67 -11.09 -10.96
CA THR A 215 -12.67 -10.47 -9.63
C THR A 215 -12.85 -11.53 -8.55
N LEU A 216 -11.99 -11.50 -7.53
CA LEU A 216 -12.07 -12.36 -6.35
C LEU A 216 -12.86 -11.70 -5.23
N MET A 217 -12.63 -10.40 -5.00
CA MET A 217 -13.35 -9.63 -3.98
C MET A 217 -13.30 -8.14 -4.30
N SER A 218 -14.34 -7.40 -3.89
CA SER A 218 -14.41 -5.95 -4.06
C SER A 218 -15.28 -5.32 -2.98
N HIS A 219 -15.15 -4.00 -2.85
CA HIS A 219 -15.99 -3.16 -2.01
C HIS A 219 -16.05 -1.76 -2.62
N SER A 220 -17.16 -1.05 -2.42
CA SER A 220 -17.29 0.37 -2.71
C SER A 220 -18.29 0.99 -1.75
N GLY A 221 -17.93 2.13 -1.15
CA GLY A 221 -18.82 2.80 -0.21
C GLY A 221 -18.33 4.19 0.21
N ASN A 222 -19.28 4.97 0.73
CA ASN A 222 -18.95 6.19 1.47
C ASN A 222 -18.46 5.80 2.87
N MET A 223 -17.33 6.37 3.29
CA MET A 223 -16.77 6.14 4.62
C MET A 223 -15.82 7.26 5.02
N GLN A 224 -15.59 7.43 6.31
CA GLN A 224 -14.59 8.39 6.80
C GLN A 224 -13.20 7.93 6.35
N MET A 225 -12.62 8.67 5.42
CA MET A 225 -11.25 8.45 4.97
C MET A 225 -10.26 9.46 5.54
N TRP A 226 -10.73 10.41 6.36
CA TRP A 226 -9.90 11.40 7.02
C TRP A 226 -10.19 11.44 8.53
N ARG A 227 -9.17 11.14 9.34
CA ARG A 227 -9.21 11.32 10.80
C ARG A 227 -8.77 12.74 11.16
N SER A 228 -9.41 13.33 12.17
CA SER A 228 -9.04 14.66 12.65
C SER A 228 -7.57 14.70 13.08
N GLY A 229 -6.88 15.79 12.74
CA GLY A 229 -5.45 15.99 13.04
C GLY A 229 -4.47 15.24 12.14
N ALA A 230 -4.93 14.42 11.19
CA ALA A 230 -4.04 13.83 10.19
C ALA A 230 -3.41 14.94 9.33
N GLY A 231 -2.11 14.85 9.07
CA GLY A 231 -1.42 15.72 8.12
C GLY A 231 -1.64 15.24 6.69
N TYR A 232 -1.47 13.93 6.47
CA TYR A 232 -1.72 13.27 5.19
C TYR A 232 -1.91 11.76 5.39
N TYR A 233 -2.31 11.07 4.34
CA TYR A 233 -2.32 9.61 4.23
C TYR A 233 -1.40 9.14 3.11
N ARG A 234 -0.81 7.96 3.32
CA ARG A 234 0.05 7.30 2.33
C ARG A 234 -0.29 5.82 2.22
N GLY A 235 -0.07 5.25 1.04
CA GLY A 235 -0.02 3.82 0.85
C GLY A 235 1.27 3.23 1.45
N LYS A 236 1.21 1.98 1.88
CA LYS A 236 2.38 1.17 2.24
C LYS A 236 2.24 -0.19 1.58
N TRP A 237 3.30 -0.71 0.97
CA TRP A 237 3.30 -2.00 0.28
C TRP A 237 4.42 -2.87 0.80
N GLY A 238 4.17 -4.17 0.98
CA GLY A 238 5.21 -5.13 1.36
C GLY A 238 4.65 -6.26 2.20
N ILE A 239 5.39 -6.72 3.20
CA ILE A 239 4.93 -7.69 4.19
C ILE A 239 5.25 -7.17 5.60
N TYR A 240 4.20 -7.01 6.40
CA TYR A 240 4.29 -6.61 7.79
C TYR A 240 3.48 -7.56 8.65
N ARG A 241 4.14 -8.43 9.42
CA ARG A 241 3.48 -9.53 10.14
C ARG A 241 3.90 -9.65 11.59
N SER A 242 2.99 -10.12 12.43
CA SER A 242 3.28 -10.45 13.83
C SER A 242 4.05 -11.75 13.97
N LEU A 243 5.01 -11.78 14.91
CA LEU A 243 5.76 -12.96 15.34
C LEU A 243 5.22 -13.61 16.62
N ASN A 244 4.10 -13.13 17.17
CA ASN A 244 3.53 -13.65 18.43
C ASN A 244 3.27 -15.17 18.40
N ASN A 245 3.14 -15.74 17.21
CA ASN A 245 2.93 -17.16 16.97
C ASN A 245 3.90 -17.66 15.88
N SER A 246 5.19 -17.34 16.01
CA SER A 246 6.23 -17.59 14.99
C SER A 246 6.37 -19.06 14.57
N ALA A 247 6.08 -20.01 15.46
CA ALA A 247 6.11 -21.45 15.16
C ALA A 247 5.11 -21.89 14.06
N GLN A 248 4.11 -21.07 13.75
CA GLN A 248 3.15 -21.33 12.66
C GLN A 248 3.56 -20.68 11.33
N LEU A 249 4.64 -19.91 11.34
CA LEU A 249 5.12 -19.15 10.20
C LEU A 249 6.28 -19.87 9.54
N ARG A 250 6.55 -19.47 8.31
CA ARG A 250 7.77 -19.82 7.58
C ARG A 250 8.34 -18.59 6.91
N ASP A 251 9.50 -18.75 6.31
CA ASP A 251 10.09 -17.71 5.47
C ASP A 251 9.23 -17.51 4.23
N GLU A 252 8.99 -16.25 3.90
CA GLU A 252 8.13 -15.87 2.77
C GLU A 252 8.85 -14.90 1.85
N ILE A 253 8.53 -15.01 0.57
CA ILE A 253 8.89 -14.01 -0.44
C ILE A 253 7.60 -13.60 -1.13
N VAL A 254 7.10 -12.42 -0.81
CA VAL A 254 5.94 -11.85 -1.51
C VAL A 254 6.47 -11.06 -2.71
N ARG A 255 5.88 -11.30 -3.88
CA ARG A 255 6.28 -10.59 -5.10
C ARG A 255 5.33 -9.43 -5.37
N PHE A 256 5.87 -8.31 -5.82
CA PHE A 256 5.13 -7.13 -6.21
C PHE A 256 5.63 -6.61 -7.56
N ASP A 257 4.74 -5.99 -8.33
CA ASP A 257 5.12 -5.29 -9.55
C ASP A 257 4.11 -4.20 -9.92
N ASN A 258 4.54 -3.29 -10.79
CA ASN A 258 3.74 -2.24 -11.41
C ASN A 258 2.94 -1.41 -10.37
N ILE A 259 3.60 -1.00 -9.29
CA ILE A 259 2.96 -0.18 -8.26
C ILE A 259 2.75 1.23 -8.81
N CYS A 260 1.49 1.63 -8.89
CA CYS A 260 1.04 2.91 -9.38
C CYS A 260 0.42 3.70 -8.24
N ILE A 261 0.76 4.99 -8.18
CA ILE A 261 0.12 5.98 -7.33
C ILE A 261 -0.31 7.15 -8.22
N ALA A 262 -1.57 7.56 -8.14
CA ALA A 262 -2.05 8.73 -8.84
C ALA A 262 -2.88 9.62 -7.92
N LYS A 263 -2.62 10.93 -8.00
CA LYS A 263 -3.43 11.98 -7.38
C LYS A 263 -4.34 12.60 -8.42
N GLY A 264 -5.65 12.60 -8.17
CA GLY A 264 -6.65 13.07 -9.13
C GLY A 264 -6.62 12.27 -10.44
N ASP A 265 -6.82 12.97 -11.55
CA ASP A 265 -6.83 12.40 -12.89
C ASP A 265 -5.52 12.69 -13.66
N PRO A 266 -4.94 11.70 -14.37
CA PRO A 266 -5.49 10.38 -14.63
C PRO A 266 -5.26 9.38 -13.48
N GLU A 267 -6.27 8.55 -13.21
CA GLU A 267 -6.18 7.48 -12.23
C GLU A 267 -5.21 6.35 -12.66
N CYS A 268 -4.83 5.52 -11.69
CA CYS A 268 -4.08 4.29 -11.93
C CYS A 268 -4.94 3.24 -12.65
N THR A 269 -4.33 2.52 -13.59
CA THR A 269 -4.99 1.52 -14.44
C THR A 269 -4.75 0.07 -14.04
#